data_AF-A0A178LS25-F1
#
_entry.id   AF-A0A178LS25-F1
#
_cell.length_a   1.000
_cell.length_b   1.000
_cell.length_c   1.000
_cell.angle_alpha   90.00
_cell.angle_beta   90.00
_cell.angle_gamma   90.00
#
_symmetry.space_group_name_H-M   'P 1'
#
loop_
_entity.id
_entity.type
_entity.pdbx_description
1 polymer ?
#
loop_
_entity_poly.entity_id
_entity_poly.type
_entity_poly.pdbx_seq_one_letter_code
_entity_poly.pdbx_strand_id
1 'polypeptide(L)'
;MADESEVDIRDLAATVIEAIDVADSARAGALSDLVDLHVARGEVLLQERELRRALNEEDLRLQTLDQRLAAQVVAGRSLSLEAVRAATEPPAPNPEAWKVYGRVVAADGYPVPSSERLRGARAVLVDSRERPVAGAEPARLDESAGFLIEVALKPGTGARKIDPAVSARALPNVLVAIVDRSGDTIACDDQPIAPAAGTVTYREIVLSPEREADDDAETSSAAEEPGTKRAAAPPRQASGRSARKSRRPRSGPEAQ
;
A
#
# COMPACT_ATOMS: atom_id res chain seq x y z
N MET A 1 -6.62 41.70 -44.68
CA MET A 1 -7.03 40.29 -44.78
C MET A 1 -6.28 39.57 -43.67
N ALA A 2 -6.99 39.15 -42.63
CA ALA A 2 -6.37 38.38 -41.55
C ALA A 2 -6.29 36.93 -42.03
N ASP A 3 -5.08 36.35 -42.02
CA ASP A 3 -4.89 34.92 -42.26
C ASP A 3 -5.59 34.16 -41.12
N GLU A 4 -6.61 33.39 -41.46
CA GLU A 4 -7.13 32.33 -40.59
C GLU A 4 -6.06 31.25 -40.52
N SER A 5 -5.33 31.21 -39.40
CA SER A 5 -4.42 30.11 -39.10
C SER A 5 -5.25 28.93 -38.60
N GLU A 6 -5.33 27.89 -39.41
CA GLU A 6 -5.92 26.61 -39.03
C GLU A 6 -4.98 25.93 -38.03
N VAL A 7 -5.40 25.85 -36.76
CA VAL A 7 -4.63 25.17 -35.70
C VAL A 7 -4.89 23.67 -35.80
N ASP A 8 -3.86 22.88 -36.11
CA ASP A 8 -3.96 21.42 -36.09
C ASP A 8 -4.20 20.93 -34.65
N ILE A 9 -5.20 20.07 -34.48
CA ILE A 9 -5.51 19.41 -33.21
C ILE A 9 -4.28 18.66 -32.67
N ARG A 10 -3.42 18.15 -33.56
CA ARG A 10 -2.18 17.45 -33.18
C ARG A 10 -1.17 18.39 -32.53
N ASP A 11 -1.00 19.60 -33.08
CA ASP A 11 -0.10 20.61 -32.53
C ASP A 11 -0.61 21.10 -31.17
N LEU A 12 -1.93 21.27 -31.04
CA LEU A 12 -2.55 21.61 -29.75
C LEU A 12 -2.33 20.48 -28.72
N ALA A 13 -2.54 19.23 -29.10
CA ALA A 13 -2.34 18.09 -28.20
C ALA A 13 -0.87 17.98 -27.75
N ALA A 14 0.09 18.15 -28.66
CA ALA A 14 1.52 18.15 -28.33
C ALA A 14 1.87 19.28 -27.36
N THR A 15 1.37 20.50 -27.62
CA THR A 15 1.59 21.66 -26.74
C THR A 15 1.01 21.44 -25.34
N VAL A 16 -0.18 20.83 -25.24
CA VAL A 16 -0.81 20.53 -23.95
C VAL A 16 -0.02 19.48 -23.17
N ILE A 17 0.46 18.42 -23.85
CA ILE A 17 1.29 17.39 -23.21
C ILE A 17 2.59 18.01 -22.68
N GLU A 18 3.31 18.78 -23.49
CA GLU A 18 4.54 19.46 -23.06
C GLU A 18 4.28 20.39 -21.86
N ALA A 19 3.19 21.15 -21.88
CA ALA A 19 2.82 22.01 -20.76
C ALA A 19 2.50 21.23 -19.48
N ILE A 20 1.88 20.05 -19.59
CA ILE A 20 1.62 19.14 -18.46
C ILE A 20 2.95 18.61 -17.91
N ASP A 21 3.86 18.14 -18.76
CA ASP A 21 5.16 17.60 -18.34
C ASP A 21 6.00 18.65 -17.60
N VAL A 22 6.00 19.90 -18.10
CA VAL A 22 6.65 21.03 -17.43
C VAL A 22 5.99 21.34 -16.08
N ALA A 23 4.66 21.33 -16.00
CA ALA A 23 3.93 21.59 -14.77
C ALA A 23 4.16 20.48 -13.73
N ASP A 24 4.18 19.22 -14.14
CA ASP A 24 4.45 18.07 -13.28
C ASP A 24 5.88 18.07 -12.76
N SER A 25 6.85 18.36 -13.63
CA SER A 25 8.25 18.54 -13.23
C SER A 25 8.42 19.68 -12.22
N ALA A 26 7.76 20.83 -12.44
CA ALA A 26 7.80 21.96 -11.52
C ALA A 26 7.13 21.62 -10.17
N ARG A 27 6.01 20.89 -10.20
CA ARG A 27 5.33 20.41 -8.99
C ARG A 27 6.21 19.45 -8.19
N ALA A 28 6.85 18.49 -8.86
CA ALA A 28 7.77 17.55 -8.22
C ALA A 28 8.95 18.29 -7.53
N GLY A 29 9.54 19.28 -8.22
CA GLY A 29 10.58 20.14 -7.64
C GLY A 29 10.10 20.90 -6.41
N ALA A 30 8.96 21.59 -6.49
CA ALA A 30 8.42 22.35 -5.37
C ALA A 30 8.06 21.47 -4.16
N LEU A 31 7.57 20.25 -4.39
CA LEU A 31 7.32 19.28 -3.33
C LEU A 31 8.63 18.81 -2.68
N SER A 32 9.68 18.60 -3.46
CA SER A 32 11.02 18.28 -2.93
C SER A 32 11.56 19.40 -2.04
N ASP A 33 11.46 20.67 -2.48
CA ASP A 33 11.89 21.82 -1.68
C ASP A 33 11.11 21.92 -0.35
N LEU A 34 9.81 21.61 -0.37
CA LEU A 34 8.99 21.56 0.84
C LEU A 34 9.41 20.42 1.77
N VAL A 35 9.80 19.26 1.24
CA VAL A 35 10.36 18.16 2.05
C VAL A 35 11.63 18.62 2.75
N ASP A 36 12.55 19.28 2.04
CA ASP A 36 13.81 19.78 2.60
C ASP A 36 13.57 20.81 3.71
N LEU A 37 12.64 21.74 3.49
CA LEU A 37 12.21 22.68 4.52
C LEU A 37 11.64 21.97 5.75
N HIS A 38 10.87 20.89 5.52
CA HIS A 38 10.29 20.11 6.61
C HIS A 38 11.35 19.36 7.43
N VAL A 39 12.37 18.83 6.77
CA VAL A 39 13.53 18.18 7.40
C VAL A 39 14.30 19.21 8.24
N ALA A 40 14.69 20.35 7.66
CA ALA A 40 15.43 21.40 8.36
C ALA A 40 14.66 21.92 9.59
N ARG A 41 13.34 22.12 9.47
CA ARG A 41 12.50 22.50 10.60
C ARG A 41 12.45 21.42 11.70
N GLY A 42 12.44 20.14 11.31
CA GLY A 42 12.51 19.02 12.23
C GLY A 42 13.81 19.04 13.05
N GLU A 43 14.95 19.28 12.42
CA GLU A 43 16.26 19.40 13.07
C GLU A 43 16.30 20.52 14.11
N VAL A 44 15.77 21.70 13.77
CA VAL A 44 15.67 22.83 14.70
C VAL A 44 14.82 22.48 15.92
N LEU A 45 13.68 21.81 15.73
CA LEU A 45 12.80 21.39 16.82
C LEU A 45 13.47 20.32 17.71
N LEU A 46 14.25 19.40 17.13
CA LEU A 46 15.02 18.40 17.87
C LEU A 46 16.09 19.08 18.73
N GLN A 47 16.85 20.01 18.16
CA GLN A 47 17.86 20.77 18.89
C GLN A 47 17.24 21.57 20.04
N GLU A 48 16.11 22.25 19.80
CA GLU A 48 15.38 22.98 20.86
C GLU A 48 14.95 22.02 21.98
N ARG A 49 14.43 20.84 21.63
CA ARG A 49 14.01 19.82 22.59
C ARG A 49 15.18 19.30 23.43
N GLU A 50 16.32 19.01 22.82
CA GLU A 50 17.53 18.56 23.52
C GLU A 50 18.05 19.62 24.50
N LEU A 51 18.11 20.89 24.06
CA LEU A 51 18.50 22.01 24.92
C LEU A 51 17.55 22.15 26.12
N ARG A 52 16.23 22.01 25.89
CA ARG A 52 15.22 22.09 26.95
C ARG A 52 15.34 20.94 27.94
N ARG A 53 15.53 19.72 27.44
CA ARG A 53 15.69 18.52 28.28
C ARG A 53 16.92 18.62 29.18
N ALA A 54 18.02 19.18 28.66
CA ALA A 54 19.24 19.40 29.44
C ALA A 54 19.06 20.43 30.57
N LEU A 55 18.14 21.39 30.41
CA LEU A 55 17.86 22.41 31.42
C LEU A 55 16.83 21.94 32.47
N ASN A 56 15.75 21.28 32.04
CA ASN A 56 14.71 20.74 32.91
C ASN A 56 13.92 19.64 32.19
N GLU A 57 13.97 18.41 32.70
CA GLU A 57 13.25 17.26 32.13
C GLU A 57 11.72 17.33 32.36
N GLU A 58 11.25 18.13 33.32
CA GLU A 58 9.82 18.30 33.64
C GLU A 58 9.21 19.55 32.97
N ASP A 59 9.90 20.21 32.03
CA ASP A 59 9.36 21.38 31.31
C ASP A 59 8.16 20.96 30.44
N LEU A 60 6.96 21.50 30.71
CA LEU A 60 5.75 21.28 29.90
C LEU A 60 5.95 21.61 28.42
N ARG A 61 6.91 22.48 28.09
CA ARG A 61 7.27 22.79 26.70
C ARG A 61 7.85 21.59 25.96
N LEU A 62 8.48 20.63 26.65
CA LEU A 62 8.98 19.40 26.03
C LEU A 62 7.84 18.61 25.38
N GLN A 63 6.70 18.47 26.07
CA GLN A 63 5.52 17.79 25.50
C GLN A 63 5.00 18.52 24.25
N THR A 64 5.04 19.85 24.24
CA THR A 64 4.63 20.65 23.06
C THR A 64 5.61 20.46 21.91
N LEU A 65 6.92 20.39 22.19
CA LEU A 65 7.95 20.11 21.17
C LEU A 65 7.81 18.68 20.62
N ASP A 66 7.55 17.69 21.47
CA ASP A 66 7.29 16.31 21.05
C ASP A 66 6.08 16.22 20.11
N GLN A 67 4.98 16.87 20.45
CA GLN A 67 3.79 16.92 19.58
C GLN A 67 4.08 17.59 18.25
N ARG A 68 4.83 18.69 18.25
CA ARG A 68 5.23 19.40 17.02
C ARG A 68 6.16 18.55 16.16
N LEU A 69 7.13 17.86 16.76
CA LEU A 69 8.02 16.95 16.07
C LEU A 69 7.24 15.80 15.45
N ALA A 70 6.31 15.17 16.18
CA ALA A 70 5.46 14.11 15.65
C ALA A 70 4.63 14.60 14.45
N ALA A 71 3.99 15.77 14.55
CA ALA A 71 3.24 16.36 13.44
C ALA A 71 4.14 16.70 12.23
N GLN A 72 5.33 17.22 12.50
CA GLN A 72 6.32 17.58 11.47
C GLN A 72 6.80 16.35 10.70
N VAL A 73 7.06 15.25 11.41
CA VAL A 73 7.47 13.96 10.83
C VAL A 73 6.36 13.40 9.94
N VAL A 74 5.11 13.38 10.41
CA VAL A 74 3.96 12.93 9.61
C VAL A 74 3.79 13.77 8.34
N ALA A 75 3.85 15.11 8.47
CA ALA A 75 3.74 16.00 7.32
C ALA A 75 4.88 15.81 6.31
N GLY A 76 6.13 15.69 6.79
CA GLY A 76 7.29 15.43 5.93
C GLY A 76 7.18 14.12 5.17
N ARG A 77 6.63 13.06 5.79
CA ARG A 77 6.37 11.76 5.14
C ARG A 77 5.36 11.89 4.01
N SER A 78 4.21 12.52 4.27
CA SER A 78 3.19 12.72 3.23
C SER A 78 3.69 13.56 2.06
N LEU A 79 4.49 14.59 2.33
CA LEU A 79 5.10 15.41 1.28
C LEU A 79 6.15 14.62 0.48
N SER A 80 6.95 13.80 1.14
CA SER A 80 7.96 12.96 0.48
C SER A 80 7.32 11.95 -0.48
N LEU A 81 6.23 11.31 -0.05
CA LEU A 81 5.48 10.40 -0.92
C LEU A 81 4.88 11.14 -2.13
N GLU A 82 4.26 12.29 -1.91
CA GLU A 82 3.67 13.06 -3.01
C GLU A 82 4.74 13.61 -3.96
N ALA A 83 5.93 14.00 -3.46
CA ALA A 83 7.07 14.42 -4.29
C ALA A 83 7.52 13.28 -5.22
N VAL A 84 7.68 12.08 -4.67
CA VAL A 84 8.04 10.88 -5.43
C VAL A 84 6.96 10.52 -6.45
N ARG A 85 5.68 10.63 -6.07
CA ARG A 85 4.55 10.40 -6.97
C ARG A 85 4.53 11.40 -8.12
N ALA A 86 4.71 12.68 -7.84
CA ALA A 86 4.76 13.73 -8.84
C ALA A 86 5.97 13.58 -9.78
N ALA A 87 7.08 13.03 -9.29
CA ALA A 87 8.27 12.73 -10.08
C ALA A 87 8.17 11.42 -10.89
N THR A 88 7.19 10.57 -10.62
CA THR A 88 7.01 9.29 -11.31
C THR A 88 6.05 9.48 -12.47
N GLU A 89 6.56 9.36 -13.70
CA GLU A 89 5.73 9.42 -14.91
C GLU A 89 4.71 8.25 -14.91
N PRO A 90 3.40 8.53 -15.02
CA PRO A 90 2.41 7.48 -15.10
C PRO A 90 2.57 6.72 -16.43
N PRO A 91 2.47 5.38 -16.43
CA PRO A 91 2.61 4.61 -17.67
C PRO A 91 1.47 4.95 -18.63
N ALA A 92 1.79 5.09 -19.91
CA ALA A 92 0.78 5.37 -20.93
C ALA A 92 -0.32 4.29 -20.94
N PRO A 93 -1.61 4.68 -21.03
CA PRO A 93 -2.72 3.73 -21.10
C PRO A 93 -2.60 2.85 -22.34
N ASN A 94 -2.97 1.57 -22.21
CA ASN A 94 -2.99 0.62 -23.32
C ASN A 94 -4.44 0.13 -23.52
N PRO A 95 -5.09 0.38 -24.67
CA PRO A 95 -6.49 -0.02 -24.89
C PRO A 95 -6.74 -1.53 -24.82
N GLU A 96 -5.70 -2.35 -24.98
CA GLU A 96 -5.79 -3.81 -24.94
C GLU A 96 -5.32 -4.42 -23.61
N ALA A 97 -4.91 -3.58 -22.66
CA ALA A 97 -4.40 -4.03 -21.38
C ALA A 97 -4.94 -3.20 -20.22
N TRP A 98 -4.80 -3.75 -19.02
CA TRP A 98 -4.94 -3.02 -17.79
C TRP A 98 -3.58 -2.95 -17.13
N LYS A 99 -3.15 -1.74 -16.75
CA LYS A 99 -1.86 -1.52 -16.10
C LYS A 99 -2.09 -1.19 -14.63
N VAL A 100 -1.37 -1.89 -13.76
CA VAL A 100 -1.26 -1.54 -12.34
C VAL A 100 0.16 -1.11 -12.09
N TYR A 101 0.33 0.12 -11.66
CA TYR A 101 1.62 0.62 -11.24
C TYR A 101 1.53 1.10 -9.81
N GLY A 102 2.66 1.23 -9.15
CA GLY A 102 2.64 1.55 -7.75
C GLY A 102 4.00 1.55 -7.12
N ARG A 103 3.99 1.65 -5.78
CA ARG A 103 5.20 1.68 -4.97
C ARG A 103 4.98 0.98 -3.65
N VAL A 104 6.04 0.39 -3.14
CA VAL A 104 6.09 -0.15 -1.78
C VAL A 104 6.61 0.92 -0.83
N VAL A 105 5.85 1.17 0.24
CA VAL A 105 6.19 2.15 1.29
C VAL A 105 6.29 1.45 2.63
N ALA A 106 7.14 1.94 3.52
CA ALA A 106 7.23 1.40 4.87
C ALA A 106 5.98 1.75 5.68
N ALA A 107 5.76 1.04 6.79
CA ALA A 107 4.66 1.31 7.74
C ALA A 107 4.65 2.76 8.23
N ASP A 108 5.83 3.37 8.27
CA ASP A 108 6.02 4.74 8.69
C ASP A 108 5.76 5.75 7.56
N GLY A 109 5.44 5.30 6.35
CA GLY A 109 5.13 6.14 5.20
C GLY A 109 6.34 6.67 4.44
N TYR A 110 7.56 6.26 4.78
CA TYR A 110 8.71 6.58 3.93
C TYR A 110 8.82 5.61 2.74
N PRO A 111 9.39 6.06 1.61
CA PRO A 111 9.85 5.14 0.58
C PRO A 111 10.78 4.11 1.21
N VAL A 112 10.56 2.82 0.94
CA VAL A 112 11.45 1.79 1.46
C VAL A 112 12.76 1.90 0.67
N PRO A 113 13.88 2.35 1.28
CA PRO A 113 15.17 2.23 0.60
C PRO A 113 15.37 0.75 0.28
N SER A 114 16.11 0.40 -0.78
CA SER A 114 16.30 -0.98 -1.25
C SER A 114 16.87 -1.89 -0.14
N SER A 115 16.00 -2.28 0.77
CA SER A 115 16.34 -2.98 2.00
C SER A 115 16.60 -4.42 1.61
N GLU A 116 17.37 -5.12 2.44
CA GLU A 116 17.63 -6.54 2.20
C GLU A 116 16.32 -7.34 2.05
N ARG A 117 15.26 -6.91 2.73
CA ARG A 117 13.92 -7.51 2.67
C ARG A 117 13.24 -7.39 1.30
N LEU A 118 13.43 -6.28 0.59
CA LEU A 118 12.88 -6.10 -0.77
C LEU A 118 13.82 -6.62 -1.86
N ARG A 119 15.03 -7.09 -1.51
CA ARG A 119 15.98 -7.61 -2.48
C ARG A 119 15.42 -8.86 -3.18
N GLY A 120 15.08 -8.70 -4.45
CA GLY A 120 14.48 -9.76 -5.26
C GLY A 120 12.98 -9.96 -5.04
N ALA A 121 12.34 -9.09 -4.26
CA ALA A 121 10.90 -9.05 -4.11
C ALA A 121 10.21 -8.65 -5.42
N ARG A 122 8.94 -9.06 -5.54
CA ARG A 122 8.13 -8.83 -6.75
C ARG A 122 6.72 -8.42 -6.37
N ALA A 123 6.12 -7.55 -7.16
CA ALA A 123 4.69 -7.28 -7.11
C ALA A 123 3.94 -8.32 -7.96
N VAL A 124 2.88 -8.90 -7.40
CA VAL A 124 2.01 -9.88 -8.05
C VAL A 124 0.55 -9.49 -7.87
N LEU A 125 -0.29 -9.87 -8.82
CA LEU A 125 -1.74 -9.76 -8.66
C LEU A 125 -2.30 -11.05 -8.09
N VAL A 126 -3.13 -10.93 -7.06
CA VAL A 126 -3.80 -12.05 -6.40
C VAL A 126 -5.32 -11.87 -6.38
N ASP A 127 -6.06 -12.98 -6.35
CA ASP A 127 -7.51 -12.97 -6.13
C ASP A 127 -7.85 -12.73 -4.65
N SER A 128 -9.14 -12.66 -4.31
CA SER A 128 -9.60 -12.50 -2.92
C SER A 128 -9.29 -13.69 -1.99
N ARG A 129 -8.67 -14.75 -2.51
CA ARG A 129 -8.15 -15.89 -1.75
C ARG A 129 -6.62 -15.92 -1.77
N GLU A 130 -5.99 -14.81 -2.11
CA GLU A 130 -4.55 -14.62 -2.21
C GLU A 130 -3.87 -15.56 -3.23
N ARG A 131 -4.61 -16.04 -4.22
CA ARG A 131 -4.04 -16.89 -5.28
C ARG A 131 -3.60 -16.04 -6.47
N PRO A 132 -2.42 -16.32 -7.06
CA PRO A 132 -1.95 -15.57 -8.24
C PRO A 132 -2.97 -15.55 -9.37
N VAL A 133 -3.18 -14.37 -9.96
CA VAL A 133 -4.07 -14.18 -11.10
C VAL A 133 -3.40 -14.72 -12.36
N ALA A 134 -4.03 -15.67 -13.02
CA ALA A 134 -3.51 -16.27 -14.25
C ALA A 134 -3.40 -15.21 -15.37
N GLY A 135 -2.24 -15.17 -16.03
CA GLY A 135 -1.98 -14.24 -17.14
C GLY A 135 -1.46 -12.86 -16.72
N ALA A 136 -1.29 -12.60 -15.42
CA ALA A 136 -0.52 -11.47 -14.92
C ALA A 136 0.92 -11.89 -14.63
N GLU A 137 1.90 -11.24 -15.24
CA GLU A 137 3.31 -11.50 -14.96
C GLU A 137 3.75 -10.74 -13.69
N PRO A 138 4.51 -11.38 -12.77
CA PRO A 138 5.10 -10.70 -11.63
C PRO A 138 6.03 -9.56 -12.06
N ALA A 139 5.86 -8.38 -11.48
CA ALA A 139 6.73 -7.23 -11.72
C ALA A 139 7.86 -7.20 -10.69
N ARG A 140 9.09 -6.95 -11.14
CA ARG A 140 10.20 -6.66 -10.22
C ARG A 140 10.04 -5.26 -9.64
N LEU A 141 10.44 -5.10 -8.38
CA LEU A 141 10.57 -3.78 -7.79
C LEU A 141 11.82 -3.10 -8.33
N ASP A 142 11.72 -1.82 -8.69
CA ASP A 142 12.87 -1.00 -9.06
C ASP A 142 13.63 -0.49 -7.82
N GLU A 143 14.69 0.31 -8.02
CA GLU A 143 15.52 0.85 -6.92
C GLU A 143 14.72 1.71 -5.94
N SER A 144 13.65 2.31 -6.44
CA SER A 144 12.75 3.17 -5.70
C SER A 144 11.58 2.37 -5.08
N ALA A 145 11.61 1.05 -5.21
CA ALA A 145 10.53 0.13 -4.83
C ALA A 145 9.22 0.35 -5.62
N GLY A 146 9.32 0.96 -6.80
CA GLY A 146 8.25 1.07 -7.78
C GLY A 146 8.01 -0.25 -8.54
N PHE A 147 6.80 -0.46 -9.04
CA PHE A 147 6.45 -1.61 -9.87
C PHE A 147 5.43 -1.25 -10.95
N LEU A 148 5.41 -2.07 -12.01
CA LEU A 148 4.43 -2.00 -13.09
C LEU A 148 4.04 -3.43 -13.54
N ILE A 149 2.78 -3.79 -13.33
CA ILE A 149 2.17 -5.02 -13.80
C ILE A 149 1.25 -4.68 -14.97
N GLU A 150 1.44 -5.32 -16.11
CA GLU A 150 0.55 -5.22 -17.27
C GLU A 150 -0.22 -6.52 -17.45
N VAL A 151 -1.54 -6.41 -17.55
CA VAL A 151 -2.45 -7.54 -17.77
C VAL A 151 -3.13 -7.36 -19.11
N ALA A 152 -2.80 -8.21 -20.07
CA ALA A 152 -3.46 -8.21 -21.38
C ALA A 152 -4.94 -8.59 -21.22
N LEU A 153 -5.84 -7.66 -21.54
CA LEU A 153 -7.29 -7.84 -21.54
C LEU A 153 -7.74 -7.87 -22.99
N LYS A 154 -7.37 -8.91 -23.74
CA LYS A 154 -7.71 -9.02 -25.17
C LYS A 154 -9.20 -8.72 -25.41
N PRO A 155 -9.56 -7.66 -26.15
CA PRO A 155 -10.91 -7.48 -26.63
C PRO A 155 -11.13 -8.46 -27.80
N GLY A 156 -11.63 -9.66 -27.50
CA GLY A 156 -12.40 -10.45 -28.47
C GLY A 156 -11.70 -11.04 -29.70
N THR A 157 -10.40 -11.39 -29.68
CA THR A 157 -9.79 -12.19 -30.77
C THR A 157 -9.14 -13.47 -30.24
N GLY A 158 -9.72 -14.61 -30.64
CA GLY A 158 -9.58 -15.91 -30.01
C GLY A 158 -8.23 -16.63 -30.13
N ALA A 159 -8.11 -17.70 -29.32
CA ALA A 159 -7.36 -18.95 -29.55
C ALA A 159 -6.84 -19.60 -28.25
N ARG A 160 -7.72 -19.75 -27.26
CA ARG A 160 -8.01 -21.04 -26.61
C ARG A 160 -9.47 -20.94 -26.19
N LYS A 161 -10.23 -22.02 -26.32
CA LYS A 161 -11.60 -22.12 -25.80
C LYS A 161 -11.54 -21.92 -24.27
N ILE A 162 -11.46 -20.67 -23.85
CA ILE A 162 -11.92 -20.25 -22.54
C ILE A 162 -13.42 -20.12 -22.73
N ASP A 163 -14.17 -20.92 -21.98
CA ASP A 163 -15.62 -20.95 -22.04
C ASP A 163 -16.17 -19.51 -22.05
N PRO A 164 -17.11 -19.15 -22.95
CA PRO A 164 -17.73 -17.82 -22.94
C PRO A 164 -18.49 -17.51 -21.64
N ALA A 165 -18.75 -18.53 -20.80
CA ALA A 165 -19.22 -18.34 -19.41
C ALA A 165 -18.14 -17.78 -18.46
N VAL A 166 -16.87 -17.79 -18.87
CA VAL A 166 -15.70 -17.27 -18.12
C VAL A 166 -15.21 -15.94 -18.69
N SER A 167 -15.34 -15.68 -20.00
CA SER A 167 -14.91 -14.40 -20.61
C SER A 167 -15.74 -13.17 -20.22
N ALA A 168 -16.92 -13.35 -19.62
CA ALA A 168 -17.71 -12.27 -19.00
C ALA A 168 -17.79 -12.38 -17.47
N ARG A 169 -17.09 -13.35 -16.86
CA ARG A 169 -16.77 -13.23 -15.43
C ARG A 169 -15.76 -12.10 -15.36
N ALA A 170 -16.24 -10.91 -15.01
CA ALA A 170 -15.42 -9.82 -14.52
C ALA A 170 -14.27 -10.44 -13.73
N LEU A 171 -13.03 -10.13 -14.11
CA LEU A 171 -11.88 -10.57 -13.32
C LEU A 171 -12.24 -10.28 -11.86
N PRO A 172 -12.20 -11.30 -10.98
CA PRO A 172 -12.60 -11.11 -9.60
C PRO A 172 -11.79 -9.93 -9.07
N ASN A 173 -12.38 -9.15 -8.17
CA ASN A 173 -11.66 -8.13 -7.42
C ASN A 173 -10.25 -8.62 -7.06
N VAL A 174 -9.24 -8.00 -7.64
CA VAL A 174 -7.84 -8.39 -7.47
C VAL A 174 -7.16 -7.46 -6.49
N LEU A 175 -6.16 -7.98 -5.80
CA LEU A 175 -5.29 -7.24 -4.89
C LEU A 175 -3.86 -7.27 -5.43
N VAL A 176 -3.05 -6.31 -5.04
CA VAL A 176 -1.62 -6.34 -5.27
C VAL A 176 -0.94 -6.90 -4.03
N ALA A 177 -0.15 -7.96 -4.20
CA ALA A 177 0.69 -8.50 -3.14
C ALA A 177 2.17 -8.29 -3.50
N ILE A 178 2.99 -8.06 -2.49
CA ILE A 178 4.45 -8.05 -2.59
C ILE A 178 4.92 -9.37 -2.03
N VAL A 179 5.62 -10.14 -2.86
CA VAL A 179 6.19 -11.43 -2.48
C VAL A 179 7.71 -11.34 -2.45
N ASP A 180 8.34 -12.10 -1.56
CA ASP A 180 9.78 -12.21 -1.48
C ASP A 180 10.35 -13.07 -2.63
N ARG A 181 11.65 -13.35 -2.58
CA ARG A 181 12.32 -14.23 -3.57
C ARG A 181 11.85 -15.69 -3.51
N SER A 182 11.31 -16.12 -2.37
CA SER A 182 10.85 -17.48 -2.07
C SER A 182 9.39 -17.68 -2.53
N GLY A 183 8.66 -16.58 -2.72
CA GLY A 183 7.24 -16.54 -3.07
C GLY A 183 6.33 -16.28 -1.88
N ASP A 184 6.88 -15.99 -0.70
CA ASP A 184 6.13 -15.69 0.52
C ASP A 184 5.62 -14.25 0.49
N THR A 185 4.36 -14.04 0.87
CA THR A 185 3.74 -12.71 0.89
C THR A 185 4.32 -11.86 2.02
N ILE A 186 4.98 -10.77 1.64
CA ILE A 186 5.52 -9.75 2.54
C ILE A 186 4.43 -8.74 2.94
N ALA A 187 3.62 -8.34 1.96
CA ALA A 187 2.52 -7.39 2.13
C ALA A 187 1.42 -7.62 1.09
N CYS A 188 0.19 -7.24 1.40
CA CYS A 188 -0.92 -7.28 0.46
C CYS A 188 -1.76 -6.00 0.63
N ASP A 189 -2.16 -5.40 -0.50
CA ASP A 189 -3.16 -4.34 -0.54
C ASP A 189 -4.47 -4.86 0.06
N ASP A 190 -5.18 -4.01 0.80
CA ASP A 190 -6.51 -4.31 1.32
C ASP A 190 -7.62 -3.79 0.40
N GLN A 191 -7.27 -2.99 -0.61
CA GLN A 191 -8.24 -2.39 -1.52
C GLN A 191 -8.39 -3.19 -2.82
N PRO A 192 -9.54 -3.85 -3.04
CA PRO A 192 -9.78 -4.56 -4.29
C PRO A 192 -9.77 -3.60 -5.49
N ILE A 193 -9.20 -4.07 -6.61
CA ILE A 193 -9.23 -3.38 -7.89
C ILE A 193 -10.13 -4.16 -8.85
N ALA A 194 -10.95 -3.43 -9.60
CA ALA A 194 -11.68 -3.97 -10.73
C ALA A 194 -10.86 -3.73 -12.02
N PRO A 195 -10.36 -4.79 -12.68
CA PRO A 195 -9.60 -4.64 -13.92
C PRO A 195 -10.45 -4.07 -15.06
N ALA A 196 -9.91 -3.09 -15.79
CA ALA A 196 -10.57 -2.50 -16.95
C ALA A 196 -9.55 -2.16 -18.06
N ALA A 197 -9.85 -2.59 -19.29
CA ALA A 197 -8.98 -2.35 -20.44
C ALA A 197 -8.85 -0.86 -20.75
N GLY A 198 -7.67 -0.41 -21.16
CA GLY A 198 -7.41 1.02 -21.38
C GLY A 198 -7.18 1.82 -20.10
N THR A 199 -7.27 1.19 -18.92
CA THR A 199 -7.11 1.91 -17.65
C THR A 199 -5.76 1.63 -17.00
N VAL A 200 -5.31 2.63 -16.24
CA VAL A 200 -4.10 2.59 -15.44
C VAL A 200 -4.50 2.82 -13.99
N THR A 201 -4.11 1.93 -13.09
CA THR A 201 -4.41 2.03 -11.65
C THR A 201 -3.12 2.20 -10.88
N TYR A 202 -3.06 3.23 -10.02
CA TYR A 202 -1.95 3.44 -9.10
C TYR A 202 -2.24 2.80 -7.74
N ARG A 203 -1.25 2.14 -7.12
CA ARG A 203 -1.34 1.57 -5.77
C ARG A 203 -0.12 1.85 -4.90
N GLU A 204 -0.36 2.14 -3.63
CA GLU A 204 0.67 2.20 -2.60
C GLU A 204 0.52 1.00 -1.68
N ILE A 205 1.57 0.19 -1.56
CA ILE A 205 1.56 -1.01 -0.74
C ILE A 205 2.37 -0.74 0.51
N VAL A 206 1.69 -0.65 1.64
CA VAL A 206 2.32 -0.42 2.94
C VAL A 206 2.86 -1.74 3.47
N LEU A 207 4.18 -1.81 3.70
CA LEU A 207 4.78 -2.92 4.42
C LEU A 207 4.31 -2.87 5.87
N SER A 208 3.83 -4.00 6.38
CA SER A 208 3.61 -4.11 7.82
C SER A 208 4.96 -3.93 8.54
N PRO A 209 4.99 -3.16 9.65
CA PRO A 209 6.17 -3.15 10.49
C PRO A 209 6.41 -4.62 10.88
N GLU A 210 7.66 -5.05 10.87
CA GLU A 210 7.97 -6.39 11.35
C GLU A 210 7.30 -6.54 12.71
N ARG A 211 6.34 -7.46 12.80
CA ARG A 211 6.27 -8.24 14.03
C ARG A 211 7.62 -8.91 14.05
N GLU A 212 8.59 -8.30 14.73
CA GLU A 212 9.73 -9.02 15.28
C GLU A 212 9.10 -10.28 15.85
N ALA A 213 9.27 -11.38 15.13
CA ALA A 213 8.59 -12.60 15.48
C ALA A 213 9.06 -12.93 16.89
N ASP A 214 8.10 -13.15 17.79
CA ASP A 214 8.24 -13.85 19.07
C ASP A 214 8.78 -15.31 18.88
N ASP A 215 9.66 -15.55 17.90
CA ASP A 215 10.25 -16.83 17.53
C ASP A 215 11.29 -17.33 18.55
N ASP A 216 11.55 -16.57 19.62
CA ASP A 216 12.36 -17.01 20.76
C ASP A 216 11.56 -17.72 21.87
N ALA A 217 10.23 -17.91 21.72
CA ALA A 217 9.39 -18.44 22.80
C ALA A 217 9.04 -19.95 22.73
N GLU A 218 9.45 -20.72 21.73
CA GLU A 218 9.07 -22.15 21.61
C GLU A 218 10.23 -23.17 21.49
N THR A 219 11.41 -22.89 22.06
CA THR A 219 12.44 -23.94 22.25
C THR A 219 13.12 -23.91 23.63
N SER A 220 12.36 -24.10 24.71
CA SER A 220 12.91 -24.72 25.94
C SER A 220 11.82 -25.23 26.89
N SER A 221 11.14 -26.31 26.53
CA SER A 221 10.51 -27.20 27.53
C SER A 221 10.50 -28.64 27.01
N ALA A 222 11.71 -29.16 26.82
CA ALA A 222 11.97 -30.60 26.80
C ALA A 222 12.99 -30.91 27.91
N ALA A 223 12.59 -30.66 29.15
CA ALA A 223 13.17 -31.35 30.29
C ALA A 223 12.24 -32.52 30.59
N GLU A 224 12.69 -33.69 30.16
CA GLU A 224 12.29 -34.99 30.70
C GLU A 224 12.24 -34.92 32.22
N GLU A 225 11.16 -35.43 32.84
CA GLU A 225 11.33 -36.40 33.91
C GLU A 225 10.15 -37.39 33.95
N PRO A 226 10.39 -38.64 34.39
CA PRO A 226 9.56 -39.78 34.10
C PRO A 226 8.58 -40.11 35.24
N GLY A 227 7.35 -40.47 34.87
CA GLY A 227 6.54 -41.51 35.49
C GLY A 227 6.13 -41.36 36.96
N THR A 228 4.84 -41.14 37.21
CA THR A 228 4.15 -41.90 38.25
C THR A 228 2.66 -42.14 37.96
N LYS A 229 2.31 -43.42 38.09
CA LYS A 229 1.03 -44.12 38.09
C LYS A 229 -0.21 -43.35 38.64
N ARG A 230 -1.30 -43.45 37.86
CA ARG A 230 -2.60 -44.09 38.20
C ARG A 230 -3.46 -43.44 39.31
N ALA A 231 -4.62 -42.88 38.93
CA ALA A 231 -5.96 -43.44 39.20
C ALA A 231 -7.11 -42.39 39.16
N ALA A 232 -8.28 -42.88 38.71
CA ALA A 232 -9.65 -42.46 39.05
C ALA A 232 -10.26 -41.20 38.38
N ALA A 233 -11.10 -41.47 37.38
CA ALA A 233 -12.30 -40.70 37.02
C ALA A 233 -13.46 -41.01 38.00
N PRO A 234 -14.68 -40.43 37.84
CA PRO A 234 -15.11 -39.03 37.67
C PRO A 234 -16.22 -38.69 38.74
N PRO A 235 -16.98 -37.57 38.66
CA PRO A 235 -18.17 -37.56 37.80
C PRO A 235 -18.56 -36.21 37.16
N ARG A 236 -19.41 -36.37 36.14
CA ARG A 236 -20.19 -35.39 35.38
C ARG A 236 -21.05 -34.47 36.25
N GLN A 237 -21.11 -33.19 35.89
CA GLN A 237 -22.29 -32.31 36.03
C GLN A 237 -22.33 -31.42 34.77
N ALA A 238 -23.27 -31.62 33.84
CA ALA A 238 -24.69 -31.25 33.86
C ALA A 238 -24.94 -29.76 33.54
N SER A 239 -25.39 -29.55 32.29
CA SER A 239 -26.45 -28.62 31.85
C SER A 239 -26.43 -27.17 32.35
N GLY A 240 -26.20 -26.24 31.41
CA GLY A 240 -26.47 -24.81 31.58
C GLY A 240 -26.81 -24.13 30.26
N ARG A 241 -27.90 -24.55 29.63
CA ARG A 241 -28.48 -23.98 28.40
C ARG A 241 -29.12 -22.63 28.75
N SER A 242 -28.52 -21.50 28.36
CA SER A 242 -29.18 -20.18 28.48
C SER A 242 -29.18 -19.45 27.14
N ALA A 243 -30.32 -19.56 26.45
CA ALA A 243 -30.62 -18.82 25.23
C ALA A 243 -31.02 -17.39 25.60
N ARG A 244 -30.17 -16.40 25.31
CA ARG A 244 -30.53 -14.99 25.44
C ARG A 244 -30.94 -14.42 24.08
N LYS A 245 -32.25 -14.33 23.91
CA LYS A 245 -32.97 -13.72 22.79
C LYS A 245 -32.80 -12.20 22.86
N SER A 246 -31.85 -11.62 22.14
CA SER A 246 -31.74 -10.16 22.00
C SER A 246 -32.68 -9.66 20.91
N ARG A 247 -33.79 -9.05 21.34
CA ARG A 247 -34.73 -8.28 20.51
C ARG A 247 -34.00 -7.10 19.85
N ARG A 248 -34.10 -6.99 18.52
CA ARG A 248 -33.87 -5.75 17.78
C ARG A 248 -35.01 -4.75 18.08
N PRO A 249 -34.73 -3.49 18.42
CA PRO A 249 -35.71 -2.42 18.25
C PRO A 249 -35.77 -2.00 16.78
N ARG A 250 -37.00 -1.91 16.26
CA ARG A 250 -37.36 -1.18 15.03
C ARG A 250 -37.43 0.31 15.36
N SER A 251 -36.64 1.11 14.68
CA SER A 251 -36.92 2.53 14.36
C SER A 251 -36.79 2.59 12.84
N GLY A 252 -37.83 2.84 12.05
CA GLY A 252 -38.78 3.95 12.14
C GLY A 252 -38.34 4.98 11.09
N PRO A 253 -39.04 5.13 9.96
CA PRO A 253 -38.68 6.10 8.93
C PRO A 253 -39.24 7.47 9.31
N GLU A 254 -38.37 8.48 9.40
CA GLU A 254 -38.81 9.87 9.33
C GLU A 254 -38.78 10.32 7.88
N ALA A 255 -39.98 10.62 7.39
CA ALA A 255 -40.22 11.40 6.20
C ALA A 255 -40.21 12.89 6.60
N GLN A 256 -39.52 13.71 5.81
CA GLN A 256 -39.93 15.04 5.39
C GLN A 256 -39.19 15.39 4.10
#